data_AF-A0A485DCE6-F1
#
_entry.id   AF-A0A485DCE6-F1
#
_cell.length_a   1.000
_cell.length_b   1.000
_cell.length_c   1.000
_cell.angle_alpha   90.00
_cell.angle_beta   90.00
_cell.angle_gamma   90.00
#
_symmetry.space_group_name_H-M   'P 1'
#
loop_
_entity.id
_entity.type
_entity.pdbx_description
1 polymer ?
#
loop_
_entity_poly.entity_id
_entity_poly.type
_entity_poly.pdbx_seq_one_letter_code
_entity_poly.pdbx_strand_id
1 'polypeptide(L)'
;MIHAFIKKGCFQDSVSLMIISRKLSESENVDDVSVMMGTPANKSLLETTGFWHDDFASATPNDICVAIRTDCADASVTEMIVARLDEALTALAQGSGQSQSLSVVRRWQSATQKLSQANMALISVAGEYAAELAHQALSSEKNVMIFSDNVTLEDEIALKTRAATKGCW
;
A
#
# COMPACT_ATOMS: atom_id res chain seq x y z
N MET A 1 -16.70 16.38 -9.53
CA MET A 1 -17.23 16.09 -8.17
C MET A 1 -16.41 14.98 -7.54
N ILE A 2 -16.38 14.87 -6.20
CA ILE A 2 -15.69 13.79 -5.49
C ILE A 2 -16.74 12.85 -4.90
N HIS A 3 -16.71 11.59 -5.32
CA HIS A 3 -17.45 10.52 -4.67
C HIS A 3 -16.50 9.73 -3.77
N ALA A 4 -17.01 9.25 -2.64
CA ALA A 4 -16.18 8.52 -1.69
C ALA A 4 -16.95 7.36 -1.07
N PHE A 5 -16.21 6.32 -0.69
CA PHE A 5 -16.72 5.25 0.18
C PHE A 5 -15.58 4.61 0.97
N ILE A 6 -15.93 3.90 2.04
CA ILE A 6 -15.00 3.18 2.91
C ILE A 6 -15.25 1.69 2.83
N LYS A 7 -14.21 0.91 2.53
CA LYS A 7 -14.22 -0.55 2.67
C LYS A 7 -13.66 -0.92 4.04
N LYS A 8 -14.52 -1.39 4.94
CA LYS A 8 -14.14 -1.71 6.31
C LYS A 8 -13.40 -3.04 6.45
N GLY A 9 -12.42 -3.08 7.36
CA GLY A 9 -11.75 -4.32 7.80
C GLY A 9 -10.93 -5.02 6.72
N CYS A 10 -10.46 -4.29 5.72
CA CYS A 10 -9.62 -4.82 4.65
C CYS A 10 -8.25 -4.14 4.71
N PHE A 11 -7.29 -4.80 5.35
CA PHE A 11 -5.91 -4.31 5.36
C PHE A 11 -5.19 -4.78 4.11
N GLN A 12 -4.60 -3.84 3.37
CA GLN A 12 -3.76 -4.10 2.21
C GLN A 12 -2.48 -3.28 2.30
N ASP A 13 -1.41 -3.80 1.72
CA ASP A 13 -0.16 -3.05 1.63
C ASP A 13 -0.30 -1.88 0.64
N SER A 14 0.53 -0.85 0.84
CA SER A 14 0.40 0.40 0.08
C SER A 14 0.76 0.23 -1.40
N VAL A 15 1.57 -0.77 -1.77
CA VAL A 15 1.91 -1.04 -3.18
C VAL A 15 0.72 -1.66 -3.90
N SER A 16 0.07 -2.63 -3.27
CA SER A 16 -1.17 -3.22 -3.78
C SER A 16 -2.24 -2.14 -4.01
N LEU A 17 -2.45 -1.24 -3.04
CA LEU A 17 -3.40 -0.14 -3.20
C LEU A 17 -3.00 0.83 -4.32
N MET A 18 -1.72 1.17 -4.46
CA MET A 18 -1.23 2.04 -5.54
C MET A 18 -1.49 1.42 -6.93
N ILE A 19 -1.28 0.12 -7.09
CA ILE A 19 -1.57 -0.60 -8.34
C ILE A 19 -3.08 -0.57 -8.65
N ILE A 20 -3.92 -0.81 -7.65
CA ILE A 20 -5.37 -0.73 -7.79
C ILE A 20 -5.80 0.69 -8.16
N SER A 21 -5.31 1.70 -7.44
CA SER A 21 -5.61 3.12 -7.66
C SER A 21 -5.34 3.51 -9.11
N ARG A 22 -4.17 3.13 -9.64
CA ARG A 22 -3.80 3.38 -11.03
C ARG A 22 -4.73 2.67 -12.01
N LYS A 23 -5.00 1.38 -11.80
CA LYS A 23 -5.90 0.59 -12.66
C LYS A 23 -7.33 1.14 -12.69
N LEU A 24 -7.83 1.62 -11.55
CA LEU A 24 -9.16 2.22 -11.46
C LEU A 24 -9.22 3.57 -12.19
N SER A 25 -8.15 4.35 -12.09
CA SER A 25 -8.00 5.65 -12.75
C SER A 25 -7.89 5.56 -14.28
N GLU A 26 -7.59 4.39 -14.83
CA GLU A 26 -7.58 4.15 -16.29
C GLU A 26 -9.00 3.98 -16.89
N SER A 27 -10.06 4.02 -16.07
CA SER A 27 -11.43 3.87 -16.55
C SER A 27 -11.94 5.15 -17.21
N GLU A 28 -12.53 5.06 -18.41
CA GLU A 28 -12.96 6.22 -19.21
C GLU A 28 -13.99 7.17 -18.55
N ASN A 29 -14.67 6.72 -17.48
CA ASN A 29 -15.74 7.47 -16.80
C ASN A 29 -15.28 8.21 -15.53
N VAL A 30 -13.99 8.17 -15.20
CA VAL A 30 -13.40 8.84 -14.03
C VAL A 30 -12.16 9.60 -14.46
N ASP A 31 -11.94 10.77 -13.85
CA ASP A 31 -10.74 11.56 -14.11
C ASP A 31 -9.55 10.98 -13.34
N ASP A 32 -9.81 10.57 -12.09
CA ASP A 32 -8.78 10.02 -11.21
C ASP A 32 -9.41 9.29 -10.01
N VAL A 33 -8.75 8.25 -9.52
CA VAL A 33 -9.20 7.46 -8.36
C VAL A 33 -8.04 7.30 -7.39
N SER A 34 -8.25 7.75 -6.16
CA SER A 34 -7.30 7.57 -5.05
C SER A 34 -7.78 6.45 -4.12
N VAL A 35 -6.94 5.44 -3.92
CA VAL A 35 -7.19 4.32 -3.01
C VAL A 35 -6.09 4.28 -1.95
N MET A 36 -6.44 4.51 -0.69
CA MET A 36 -5.47 4.58 0.41
C MET A 36 -6.02 3.94 1.68
N MET A 37 -5.14 3.48 2.59
CA MET A 37 -5.57 3.10 3.94
C MET A 37 -6.04 4.32 4.74
N GLY A 38 -6.99 4.16 5.65
CA GLY A 38 -7.53 5.22 6.52
C GLY A 38 -6.61 5.66 7.65
N THR A 39 -5.29 5.69 7.42
CA THR A 39 -4.31 6.20 8.39
C THR A 39 -4.35 7.72 8.47
N PRO A 40 -3.94 8.35 9.59
CA PRO A 40 -3.89 9.80 9.71
C PRO A 40 -3.03 10.49 8.63
N ALA A 41 -1.90 9.87 8.26
CA ALA A 41 -1.02 10.36 7.20
C ALA A 41 -1.74 10.39 5.83
N ASN A 42 -2.36 9.26 5.45
CA ASN A 42 -3.09 9.16 4.19
C ASN A 42 -4.32 10.08 4.15
N LYS A 43 -5.02 10.27 5.27
CA LYS A 43 -6.13 11.23 5.38
C LYS A 43 -5.68 12.67 5.10
N SER A 44 -4.55 13.06 5.67
CA SER A 44 -3.93 14.38 5.42
C SER A 44 -3.51 14.53 3.95
N LEU A 45 -3.06 13.44 3.32
CA LEU A 45 -2.72 13.41 1.90
C LEU A 45 -3.96 13.58 1.02
N LEU A 46 -5.08 12.89 1.34
CA LEU A 46 -6.36 13.05 0.63
C LEU A 46 -6.88 14.49 0.70
N GLU A 47 -6.70 15.17 1.83
CA GLU A 47 -7.02 16.60 1.99
C GLU A 47 -6.15 17.49 1.11
N THR A 48 -4.82 17.31 1.16
CA THR A 48 -3.87 18.14 0.40
C THR A 48 -3.99 17.94 -1.11
N THR A 49 -4.32 16.73 -1.55
CA THR A 49 -4.46 16.38 -2.98
C THR A 49 -5.85 16.68 -3.55
N GLY A 50 -6.76 17.21 -2.74
CA GLY A 50 -8.12 17.56 -3.18
C GLY A 50 -9.00 16.34 -3.44
N PHE A 51 -8.79 15.24 -2.72
CA PHE A 51 -9.60 14.02 -2.76
C PHE A 51 -10.40 13.80 -1.48
N TRP A 52 -10.37 14.75 -0.54
CA TRP A 52 -11.06 14.61 0.74
C TRP A 52 -12.58 14.55 0.60
N HIS A 53 -13.17 13.73 1.46
CA HIS A 53 -14.61 13.60 1.65
C HIS A 53 -14.91 13.32 3.13
N ASP A 54 -15.99 13.88 3.66
CA ASP A 54 -16.31 13.84 5.10
C ASP A 54 -16.47 12.41 5.65
N ASP A 55 -16.92 11.47 4.81
CA ASP A 55 -17.02 10.05 5.16
C ASP A 55 -15.71 9.47 5.73
N PHE A 56 -14.56 9.93 5.22
CA PHE A 56 -13.22 9.48 5.65
C PHE A 56 -12.88 9.85 7.09
N ALA A 57 -13.60 10.80 7.71
CA ALA A 57 -13.43 11.11 9.12
C ALA A 57 -13.62 9.85 9.99
N SER A 58 -14.56 8.97 9.62
CA SER A 58 -14.88 7.75 10.35
C SER A 58 -13.97 6.54 10.07
N ALA A 59 -13.09 6.63 9.07
CA ALA A 59 -12.20 5.53 8.69
C ALA A 59 -11.11 5.28 9.73
N THR A 60 -10.73 4.02 9.93
CA THR A 60 -9.62 3.61 10.79
C THR A 60 -8.41 3.20 9.94
N PRO A 61 -7.22 3.03 10.54
CA PRO A 61 -6.04 2.48 9.85
C PRO A 61 -6.24 1.09 9.22
N ASN A 62 -7.31 0.36 9.59
CA ASN A 62 -7.65 -0.96 9.05
C ASN A 62 -8.67 -0.92 7.90
N ASP A 63 -9.11 0.28 7.50
CA ASP A 63 -10.10 0.48 6.46
C ASP A 63 -9.46 1.09 5.21
N ILE A 64 -10.00 0.77 4.04
CA ILE A 64 -9.58 1.39 2.77
C ILE A 64 -10.52 2.56 2.48
N CYS A 65 -9.95 3.74 2.26
CA CYS A 65 -10.62 4.94 1.77
C CYS A 65 -10.47 5.01 0.26
N VAL A 66 -11.58 5.19 -0.44
CA VAL A 66 -11.62 5.31 -1.90
C VAL A 66 -12.25 6.62 -2.26
N ALA A 67 -11.52 7.47 -2.97
CA ALA A 67 -11.99 8.74 -3.50
C ALA A 67 -11.97 8.70 -5.03
N ILE A 68 -13.07 9.10 -5.65
CA ILE A 68 -13.28 9.08 -7.10
C ILE A 68 -13.55 10.51 -7.54
N ARG A 69 -12.71 11.05 -8.41
CA ARG A 69 -12.93 12.32 -9.08
C ARG A 69 -13.53 12.06 -10.46
N THR A 70 -14.70 12.61 -10.72
CA THR A 70 -15.37 12.52 -12.01
C THR A 70 -16.24 13.75 -12.25
N ASP A 71 -16.31 14.20 -13.49
CA ASP A 71 -17.24 15.24 -13.94
C ASP A 71 -18.67 14.71 -14.18
N CYS A 72 -18.86 13.40 -14.16
CA CYS A 72 -20.17 12.77 -14.31
C CYS A 72 -20.92 12.73 -12.97
N ALA A 73 -22.17 13.21 -12.96
CA ALA A 73 -23.03 13.20 -11.77
C ALA A 73 -23.70 11.82 -11.52
N ASP A 74 -23.34 10.80 -12.29
CA ASP A 74 -24.04 9.52 -12.29
C ASP A 74 -23.55 8.60 -11.16
N ALA A 75 -24.49 8.17 -10.32
CA ALA A 75 -24.24 7.22 -9.23
C ALA A 75 -23.71 5.87 -9.75
N SER A 76 -23.96 5.53 -11.02
CA SER A 76 -23.47 4.31 -11.67
C SER A 76 -21.94 4.20 -11.67
N VAL A 77 -21.22 5.33 -11.67
CA VAL A 77 -19.74 5.36 -11.64
C VAL A 77 -19.22 4.81 -10.32
N THR A 78 -19.88 5.15 -9.21
CA THR A 78 -19.47 4.67 -7.88
C THR A 78 -19.66 3.17 -7.77
N GLU A 79 -20.81 2.64 -8.21
CA GLU A 79 -21.09 1.19 -8.22
C GLU A 79 -20.09 0.41 -9.09
N MET A 80 -19.75 0.95 -10.27
CA MET A 80 -18.76 0.36 -11.16
C MET A 80 -17.37 0.29 -10.52
N ILE A 81 -16.94 1.37 -9.85
CA ILE A 81 -15.64 1.39 -9.15
C ILE A 81 -15.64 0.45 -7.95
N VAL A 82 -16.74 0.37 -7.18
CA VAL A 82 -16.87 -0.60 -6.08
C VAL A 82 -16.70 -2.04 -6.59
N ALA A 83 -17.39 -2.40 -7.68
CA ALA A 83 -17.27 -3.73 -8.27
C ALA A 83 -15.84 -4.02 -8.77
N ARG A 84 -15.22 -3.05 -9.47
CA ARG A 84 -13.83 -3.16 -9.97
C ARG A 84 -12.81 -3.26 -8.84
N LEU A 85 -13.03 -2.53 -7.74
CA LEU A 85 -12.19 -2.62 -6.55
C LEU A 85 -12.31 -4.00 -5.91
N ASP A 86 -13.54 -4.50 -5.72
CA ASP A 86 -13.76 -5.83 -5.15
C ASP A 86 -13.15 -6.93 -6.05
N GLU A 87 -13.28 -6.81 -7.37
CA GLU A 87 -12.59 -7.69 -8.32
C GLU A 87 -11.07 -7.60 -8.20
N ALA A 88 -10.50 -6.40 -8.09
CA ALA A 88 -9.05 -6.22 -7.97
C ALA A 88 -8.51 -6.77 -6.63
N LEU A 89 -9.21 -6.52 -5.53
CA LEU A 89 -8.90 -7.10 -4.22
C LEU A 89 -9.03 -8.64 -4.23
N THR A 90 -10.07 -9.16 -4.87
CA THR A 90 -10.25 -10.61 -5.05
C THR A 90 -9.15 -11.18 -5.93
N ALA A 91 -8.76 -10.51 -6.99
CA ALA A 91 -7.67 -10.92 -7.87
C ALA A 91 -6.30 -10.84 -7.17
N LEU A 92 -6.09 -9.90 -6.24
CA LEU A 92 -4.90 -9.90 -5.39
C LEU A 92 -4.92 -11.07 -4.39
N ALA A 93 -6.09 -11.36 -3.81
CA ALA A 93 -6.27 -12.51 -2.92
C ALA A 93 -6.15 -13.87 -3.65
N GLN A 94 -6.61 -13.93 -4.90
CA GLN A 94 -6.60 -15.13 -5.76
C GLN A 94 -5.41 -15.21 -6.71
N GLY A 95 -4.58 -14.15 -6.79
CA GLY A 95 -3.38 -14.02 -7.63
C GLY A 95 -2.28 -15.04 -7.34
N SER A 96 -2.54 -15.96 -6.41
CA SER A 96 -1.86 -17.25 -6.28
C SER A 96 -2.20 -18.27 -7.39
N GLY A 97 -3.09 -17.95 -8.34
CA GLY A 97 -3.74 -18.93 -9.23
C GLY A 97 -3.21 -19.09 -10.66
N GLN A 98 -2.59 -18.09 -11.31
CA GLN A 98 -2.33 -18.19 -12.78
C GLN A 98 -0.96 -17.75 -13.30
N SER A 99 0.03 -17.56 -12.45
CA SER A 99 1.44 -17.43 -12.84
C SER A 99 2.26 -17.86 -11.63
N GLN A 100 3.06 -18.93 -11.77
CA GLN A 100 3.96 -19.50 -10.74
C GLN A 100 3.64 -19.03 -9.32
N SER A 101 2.82 -19.79 -8.57
CA SER A 101 2.39 -19.45 -7.21
C SER A 101 3.49 -18.73 -6.42
N LEU A 102 3.31 -17.42 -6.23
CA LEU A 102 4.27 -16.60 -5.49
C LEU A 102 4.46 -17.27 -4.13
N SER A 103 5.70 -17.63 -3.80
CA SER A 103 5.98 -18.40 -2.60
C SER A 103 5.85 -17.52 -1.37
N VAL A 104 4.63 -17.40 -0.84
CA VAL A 104 4.36 -16.63 0.37
C VAL A 104 4.91 -17.37 1.59
N VAL A 105 5.48 -16.61 2.51
CA VAL A 105 5.96 -17.08 3.81
C VAL A 105 5.58 -16.07 4.88
N ARG A 106 5.37 -16.54 6.10
CA ARG A 106 5.02 -15.71 7.26
C ARG A 106 6.17 -15.48 8.23
N ARG A 107 7.38 -15.98 7.90
CA ARG A 107 8.56 -15.94 8.75
C ARG A 107 9.79 -15.54 7.94
N TRP A 108 10.58 -14.61 8.46
CA TRP A 108 11.82 -14.12 7.84
C TRP A 108 12.81 -15.25 7.52
N GLN A 109 13.01 -16.18 8.46
CA GLN A 109 13.89 -17.33 8.28
C GLN A 109 13.43 -18.21 7.11
N SER A 110 12.12 -18.43 6.97
CA SER A 110 11.56 -19.19 5.85
C SER A 110 11.75 -18.46 4.52
N ALA A 111 11.68 -17.12 4.51
CA ALA A 111 11.97 -16.32 3.30
C ALA A 111 13.42 -16.48 2.86
N THR A 112 14.35 -16.36 3.81
CA THR A 112 15.79 -16.46 3.56
C THR A 112 16.20 -17.86 3.10
N GLN A 113 15.52 -18.90 3.58
CA GLN A 113 15.75 -20.28 3.12
C GLN A 113 15.20 -20.53 1.71
N LYS A 114 13.98 -20.06 1.42
CA LYS A 114 13.37 -20.25 0.10
C LYS A 114 14.07 -19.44 -1.00
N LEU A 115 14.58 -18.26 -0.66
CA LEU A 115 15.25 -17.36 -1.60
C LEU A 115 16.58 -16.86 -1.01
N SER A 116 17.53 -17.77 -0.85
CA SER A 116 18.85 -17.49 -0.27
C SER A 116 19.65 -16.42 -1.03
N GLN A 117 19.46 -16.36 -2.34
CA GLN A 117 20.10 -15.45 -3.28
C GLN A 117 19.41 -14.09 -3.42
N ALA A 118 18.33 -13.82 -2.68
CA ALA A 118 17.74 -12.47 -2.62
C ALA A 118 18.80 -11.46 -2.17
N ASN A 119 18.86 -10.28 -2.78
CA ASN A 119 19.80 -9.21 -2.42
C ASN A 119 19.10 -7.93 -1.95
N MET A 120 17.77 -7.92 -1.93
CA MET A 120 16.96 -6.75 -1.59
C MET A 120 15.70 -7.16 -0.81
N ALA A 121 15.28 -6.31 0.11
CA ALA A 121 14.00 -6.36 0.80
C ALA A 121 13.18 -5.10 0.46
N LEU A 122 11.99 -5.29 -0.09
CA LEU A 122 10.99 -4.24 -0.28
C LEU A 122 10.02 -4.25 0.89
N ILE A 123 9.93 -3.15 1.64
CA ILE A 123 9.13 -3.03 2.85
C ILE A 123 8.00 -2.03 2.59
N SER A 124 6.76 -2.53 2.66
CA SER A 124 5.52 -1.77 2.42
C SER A 124 4.47 -1.96 3.53
N VAL A 125 4.94 -2.15 4.77
CA VAL A 125 4.09 -2.28 5.98
C VAL A 125 3.75 -0.90 6.57
N ALA A 126 2.97 -0.83 7.65
CA ALA A 126 2.77 0.42 8.39
C ALA A 126 4.11 0.96 8.92
N GLY A 127 4.31 2.30 8.84
CA GLY A 127 5.58 2.95 9.18
C GLY A 127 6.15 2.58 10.55
N GLU A 128 5.28 2.41 11.55
CA GLU A 128 5.65 2.00 12.92
C GLU A 128 6.41 0.66 12.98
N TYR A 129 6.22 -0.23 12.01
CA TYR A 129 6.88 -1.53 11.93
C TYR A 129 8.00 -1.58 10.87
N ALA A 130 8.07 -0.57 10.00
CA ALA A 130 8.98 -0.60 8.85
C ALA A 130 10.45 -0.59 9.29
N ALA A 131 10.79 0.20 10.31
CA ALA A 131 12.16 0.32 10.81
C ALA A 131 12.69 -1.01 11.39
N GLU A 132 11.88 -1.72 12.17
CA GLU A 132 12.26 -3.01 12.75
C GLU A 132 12.56 -4.05 11.66
N LEU A 133 11.68 -4.16 10.66
CA LEU A 133 11.87 -5.08 9.53
C LEU A 133 13.08 -4.69 8.68
N ALA A 134 13.34 -3.40 8.49
CA ALA A 134 14.50 -2.90 7.76
C ALA A 134 15.81 -3.26 8.49
N HIS A 135 15.85 -3.13 9.80
CA HIS A 135 16.98 -3.60 10.61
C HIS A 135 17.19 -5.12 10.50
N GLN A 136 16.12 -5.91 10.44
CA GLN A 136 16.21 -7.35 10.23
C GLN A 136 16.80 -7.69 8.85
N ALA A 137 16.38 -6.96 7.81
CA ALA A 137 16.90 -7.10 6.45
C ALA A 137 18.40 -6.76 6.36
N LEU A 138 18.80 -5.62 6.93
CA LEU A 138 20.22 -5.22 7.01
C LEU A 138 21.06 -6.21 7.82
N SER A 139 20.49 -6.82 8.87
CA SER A 139 21.18 -7.86 9.64
C SER A 139 21.52 -9.08 8.78
N SER A 140 20.69 -9.36 7.78
CA SER A 140 20.87 -10.44 6.80
C SER A 140 21.60 -9.99 5.52
N GLU A 141 22.26 -8.82 5.56
CA GLU A 141 23.08 -8.26 4.47
C GLU A 141 22.29 -8.07 3.16
N LYS A 142 21.02 -7.68 3.29
CA LYS A 142 20.15 -7.33 2.16
C LYS A 142 20.04 -5.82 2.05
N ASN A 143 20.01 -5.31 0.82
CA ASN A 143 19.64 -3.92 0.54
C ASN A 143 18.17 -3.70 0.90
N VAL A 144 17.80 -2.47 1.25
CA VAL A 144 16.44 -2.19 1.73
C VAL A 144 15.82 -1.05 0.95
N MET A 145 14.65 -1.31 0.38
CA MET A 145 13.77 -0.28 -0.16
C MET A 145 12.56 -0.16 0.76
N ILE A 146 12.38 0.99 1.40
CA ILE A 146 11.22 1.28 2.26
C ILE A 146 10.26 2.14 1.46
N PHE A 147 9.09 1.58 1.16
CA PHE A 147 7.96 2.30 0.58
C PHE A 147 7.01 2.84 1.66
N SER A 148 7.08 2.27 2.87
CA SER A 148 6.30 2.70 4.03
C SER A 148 6.52 4.18 4.35
N ASP A 149 5.42 4.90 4.50
CA ASP A 149 5.41 6.27 5.02
C ASP A 149 5.35 6.28 6.57
N ASN A 150 5.57 7.44 7.19
CA ASN A 150 5.52 7.66 8.64
C ASN A 150 6.59 6.85 9.42
N VAL A 151 7.81 6.79 8.86
CA VAL A 151 9.03 6.36 9.57
C VAL A 151 9.69 7.60 10.16
N THR A 152 10.15 7.52 11.41
CA THR A 152 10.77 8.66 12.07
C THR A 152 12.08 9.05 11.40
N LEU A 153 12.47 10.32 11.50
CA LEU A 153 13.75 10.78 10.94
C LEU A 153 14.92 10.11 11.66
N GLU A 154 14.79 9.86 12.96
CA GLU A 154 15.75 9.14 13.78
C GLU A 154 15.97 7.71 13.26
N ASP A 155 14.89 6.99 12.95
CA ASP A 155 14.95 5.65 12.37
C ASP A 155 15.58 5.68 10.98
N GLU A 156 15.21 6.65 10.13
CA GLU A 156 15.79 6.80 8.79
C GLU A 156 17.31 7.01 8.86
N ILE A 157 17.78 7.91 9.73
CA ILE A 157 19.20 8.18 9.94
C ILE A 157 19.92 6.92 10.46
N ALA A 158 19.33 6.23 11.44
CA ALA A 158 19.90 5.01 12.01
C ALA A 158 20.02 3.90 10.95
N LEU A 159 18.99 3.73 10.11
CA LEU A 159 18.97 2.75 9.03
C LEU A 159 20.03 3.05 7.97
N LYS A 160 20.11 4.29 7.48
CA LYS A 160 21.12 4.70 6.48
C LYS A 160 22.55 4.56 7.00
N THR A 161 22.79 4.96 8.25
CA THR A 161 24.10 4.81 8.91
C THR A 161 24.51 3.34 9.02
N ARG A 162 23.55 2.48 9.38
CA ARG A 162 23.78 1.04 9.50
C ARG A 162 23.98 0.38 8.13
N ALA A 163 23.22 0.79 7.12
CA ALA A 163 23.38 0.31 5.74
C ALA A 163 24.78 0.62 5.21
N ALA A 164 25.25 1.86 5.37
CA ALA A 164 26.60 2.28 5.00
C ALA A 164 27.70 1.45 5.70
N THR A 165 27.52 1.16 7.00
CA THR A 165 28.47 0.33 7.77
C THR A 165 28.55 -1.11 7.25
N LYS A 166 27.45 -1.64 6.72
CA LYS A 166 27.36 -3.01 6.18
C LYS A 166 27.64 -3.11 4.69
N GLY A 167 27.82 -1.99 3.99
CA GLY A 167 27.95 -1.96 2.52
C GLY A 167 26.63 -2.25 1.79
N CYS A 168 25.49 -2.05 2.45
CA CYS A 168 24.16 -2.11 1.84
C CYS A 168 23.67 -0.69 1.50
N TRP A 169 22.69 -0.60 0.62
CA TRP A 169 21.96 0.64 0.31
C TRP A 169 20.49 0.57 0.73
#